data_AF-A0A2V2XE20-F1
#
_entry.id   AF-A0A2V2XE20-F1
#
_cell.length_a   1.000
_cell.length_b   1.000
_cell.length_c   1.000
_cell.angle_alpha   90.00
_cell.angle_beta   90.00
_cell.angle_gamma   90.00
#
_symmetry.space_group_name_H-M   'P 1'
#
loop_
_entity.id
_entity.type
_entity.pdbx_description
1 polymer ?
#
loop_
_entity_poly.entity_id
_entity_poly.type
_entity_poly.pdbx_seq_one_letter_code
_entity_poly.pdbx_strand_id
1 'polypeptide(L)'
;MDTYCRPTGQGWLTRRIHLGVTPHFVVYHPPARSCFVVTSKKEPFRPQRAPFDVQLNIVYDEESGGVQSITTEAPVSNMPPIAPNAGIRVPMADRFEIRLMSTTDWACTDTLLLEENERVLGAQMMEIQCERDAEGLHTAPVCVVSTAFPLGEDITCRGRILLLATICTKKKRKIVLFHSEPLNGPATAVVGIRHHIAVAVGGTIKLFRFDWSNRKLVVGALLYAGLM
;
A
#
# COMPACT_ATOMS: atom_id res chain seq x y z
N MET A 1 -5.99 -36.49 15.56
CA MET A 1 -6.72 -37.19 14.47
C MET A 1 -6.79 -36.20 13.31
N ASP A 2 -5.79 -36.29 12.45
CA ASP A 2 -5.39 -35.29 11.47
C ASP A 2 -6.18 -35.39 10.18
N THR A 3 -7.09 -34.44 9.94
CA THR A 3 -7.84 -34.30 8.69
C THR A 3 -7.28 -33.22 7.76
N TYR A 4 -6.07 -32.70 8.02
CA TYR A 4 -5.66 -31.39 7.47
C TYR A 4 -4.89 -31.41 6.15
N CYS A 5 -4.45 -32.58 5.68
CA CYS A 5 -3.73 -32.70 4.42
C CYS A 5 -4.31 -33.86 3.62
N ARG A 6 -5.25 -33.58 2.70
CA ARG A 6 -5.62 -34.58 1.70
C ARG A 6 -4.60 -34.49 0.58
N PRO A 7 -4.03 -35.62 0.11
CA PRO A 7 -3.33 -35.63 -1.16
C PRO A 7 -4.35 -35.15 -2.20
N THR A 8 -4.10 -33.99 -2.80
CA THR A 8 -4.75 -33.72 -4.08
C THR A 8 -4.22 -34.77 -5.06
N GLY A 9 -5.00 -35.20 -6.05
CA GLY A 9 -4.61 -36.23 -7.03
C GLY A 9 -3.32 -35.94 -7.83
N GLN A 10 -2.61 -34.86 -7.48
CA GLN A 10 -1.33 -34.40 -8.01
C GLN A 10 -0.13 -34.73 -7.09
N GLY A 11 -0.33 -35.39 -5.94
CA GLY A 11 0.75 -35.86 -5.06
C GLY A 11 1.27 -34.85 -4.04
N TRP A 12 0.65 -33.68 -3.91
CA TRP A 12 1.04 -32.63 -2.96
C TRP A 12 0.11 -32.64 -1.75
N LEU A 13 0.67 -32.48 -0.55
CA LEU A 13 -0.10 -32.26 0.67
C LEU A 13 -0.52 -30.79 0.70
N THR A 14 -1.84 -30.55 0.69
CA THR A 14 -2.37 -29.19 0.68
C THR A 14 -3.35 -28.97 1.84
N ARG A 15 -3.35 -27.74 2.37
CA ARG A 15 -4.31 -27.28 3.37
C ARG A 15 -5.03 -26.04 2.83
N ARG A 16 -6.36 -26.10 2.72
CA ARG A 16 -7.18 -24.96 2.32
C ARG A 16 -7.46 -24.06 3.52
N ILE A 17 -7.10 -22.78 3.40
CA ILE A 17 -7.41 -21.73 4.38
C ILE A 17 -8.51 -20.85 3.81
N HIS A 18 -9.64 -20.72 4.52
CA HIS A 18 -10.77 -19.91 4.08
C HIS A 18 -10.64 -18.48 4.61
N LEU A 19 -10.51 -17.50 3.69
CA LEU A 19 -10.35 -16.08 4.06
C LEU A 19 -11.69 -15.32 4.09
N GLY A 20 -12.70 -15.80 3.37
CA GLY A 20 -14.00 -15.14 3.22
C GLY A 20 -14.00 -13.87 2.36
N VAL A 21 -12.84 -13.54 1.77
CA VAL A 21 -12.57 -12.34 0.96
C VAL A 21 -11.62 -12.72 -0.17
N THR A 22 -11.46 -11.85 -1.16
CA THR A 22 -10.58 -12.10 -2.32
C THR A 22 -9.12 -11.87 -1.93
N PRO A 23 -8.23 -12.89 -1.98
CA PRO A 23 -6.80 -12.69 -1.80
C PRO A 23 -6.15 -12.16 -3.08
N HIS A 24 -5.16 -11.27 -2.92
CA HIS A 24 -4.39 -10.68 -4.02
C HIS A 24 -2.91 -11.01 -3.91
N PHE A 25 -2.32 -10.79 -2.73
CA PHE A 25 -0.90 -11.03 -2.48
C PHE A 25 -0.70 -11.75 -1.15
N VAL A 26 0.32 -12.61 -1.09
CA VAL A 26 0.80 -13.24 0.14
C VAL A 26 2.30 -12.99 0.23
N VAL A 27 2.71 -12.32 1.31
CA VAL A 27 4.11 -11.94 1.54
C VAL A 27 4.56 -12.54 2.86
N TYR A 28 5.47 -13.51 2.82
CA TYR A 28 6.00 -14.14 4.02
C TYR A 28 6.99 -13.21 4.73
N HIS A 29 6.85 -13.09 6.05
CA HIS A 29 7.75 -12.37 6.93
C HIS A 29 8.51 -13.38 7.81
N PRO A 30 9.74 -13.78 7.43
CA PRO A 30 10.45 -14.89 8.08
C PRO A 30 10.76 -14.66 9.57
N PRO A 31 11.24 -13.48 10.01
CA PRO A 31 11.50 -13.20 11.42
C PRO A 31 10.24 -13.29 12.30
N ALA A 32 9.08 -12.96 11.74
CA ALA A 32 7.83 -13.26 12.41
C ALA A 32 7.46 -14.75 12.27
N ARG A 33 7.58 -15.44 11.14
CA ARG A 33 6.75 -16.63 10.87
C ARG A 33 5.27 -16.22 10.78
N SER A 34 5.03 -15.18 10.01
CA SER A 34 3.71 -14.67 9.68
C SER A 34 3.69 -14.24 8.22
N CYS A 35 2.53 -14.15 7.61
CA CYS A 35 2.34 -13.64 6.26
C CYS A 35 1.52 -12.36 6.32
N PHE A 36 1.94 -11.34 5.57
CA PHE A 36 1.04 -10.27 5.16
C PHE A 36 0.20 -10.80 4.01
N VAL A 37 -1.12 -10.83 4.18
CA VAL A 37 -2.08 -11.28 3.18
C VAL A 37 -2.91 -10.09 2.77
N VAL A 38 -2.71 -9.64 1.54
CA VAL A 38 -3.50 -8.55 0.95
C VAL A 38 -4.80 -9.14 0.46
N THR A 39 -5.90 -8.62 0.97
CA THR A 39 -7.25 -9.07 0.62
C THR A 39 -8.14 -7.90 0.23
N SER A 40 -9.23 -8.16 -0.50
CA SER A 40 -10.27 -7.15 -0.75
C SER A 40 -11.67 -7.69 -0.53
N LYS A 41 -12.57 -6.78 -0.18
CA LYS A 41 -14.02 -6.99 -0.13
C LYS A 41 -14.71 -6.00 -1.05
N LYS A 42 -15.82 -6.40 -1.66
CA LYS A 42 -16.66 -5.50 -2.47
C LYS A 42 -17.48 -4.57 -1.57
N GLU A 43 -17.40 -3.28 -1.82
CA GLU A 43 -18.20 -2.22 -1.17
C GLU A 43 -18.83 -1.29 -2.23
N PRO A 44 -19.96 -0.63 -1.93
CA PRO A 44 -20.53 0.36 -2.85
C PRO A 44 -19.51 1.45 -3.17
N PHE A 45 -19.28 1.70 -4.46
CA PHE A 45 -18.33 2.70 -4.93
C PHE A 45 -18.78 4.10 -4.53
N ARG A 46 -17.85 4.84 -3.92
CA ARG A 46 -17.97 6.26 -3.64
C ARG A 46 -16.75 6.94 -4.25
N PRO A 47 -16.91 7.96 -5.10
CA PRO A 47 -15.76 8.62 -5.68
C PRO A 47 -15.07 9.44 -4.57
N GLN A 48 -13.92 8.96 -4.12
CA GLN A 48 -13.09 9.65 -3.13
C GLN A 48 -11.65 9.66 -3.65
N ARG A 49 -11.09 10.86 -3.84
CA ARG A 49 -9.70 11.05 -4.26
C ARG A 49 -8.71 10.67 -3.18
N ALA A 50 -7.47 10.44 -3.58
CA ALA A 50 -6.39 10.22 -2.64
C ALA A 50 -6.30 11.41 -1.66
N PRO A 51 -6.15 11.18 -0.35
CA PRO A 51 -6.17 12.27 0.65
C PRO A 51 -4.98 13.23 0.50
N PHE A 52 -3.94 12.83 -0.23
CA PHE A 52 -2.75 13.62 -0.54
C PHE A 52 -2.79 14.25 -1.94
N ASP A 53 -3.87 14.07 -2.72
CA ASP A 53 -4.08 14.74 -4.00
C ASP A 53 -4.74 16.11 -3.76
N VAL A 54 -3.96 17.03 -3.19
CA VAL A 54 -4.46 18.36 -2.82
C VAL A 54 -4.41 19.30 -4.02
N GLN A 55 -5.50 20.07 -4.20
CA GLN A 55 -5.52 21.22 -5.09
C GLN A 55 -5.11 22.49 -4.32
N LEU A 56 -4.17 23.24 -4.90
CA LEU A 56 -3.76 24.54 -4.38
C LEU A 56 -4.70 25.61 -4.96
N ASN A 57 -5.42 26.30 -4.09
CA ASN A 57 -6.20 27.47 -4.44
C ASN A 57 -5.34 28.71 -4.16
N ILE A 58 -4.87 29.37 -5.23
CA ILE A 58 -4.01 30.55 -5.15
C ILE A 58 -4.89 31.77 -5.40
N VAL A 59 -5.11 32.56 -4.35
CA VAL A 59 -5.81 33.84 -4.46
C VAL A 59 -4.77 34.90 -4.77
N TYR A 60 -4.91 35.55 -5.93
CA TYR A 60 -4.04 36.64 -6.36
C TYR A 60 -4.63 37.97 -5.92
N ASP A 61 -3.75 38.87 -5.47
CA ASP A 61 -4.12 40.26 -5.19
C ASP A 61 -4.07 41.04 -6.51
N GLU A 62 -5.23 41.46 -7.01
CA GLU A 62 -5.37 42.14 -8.31
C GLU A 62 -4.65 43.50 -8.34
N GLU A 63 -4.42 44.14 -7.19
CA GLU A 63 -3.79 45.46 -7.10
C GLU A 63 -2.26 45.41 -7.00
N SER A 64 -1.70 44.37 -6.38
CA SER A 64 -0.25 44.25 -6.11
C SER A 64 0.47 43.25 -7.02
N GLY A 65 -0.27 42.46 -7.81
CA GLY A 65 0.28 41.34 -8.61
C GLY A 65 0.90 40.23 -7.76
N GLY A 66 0.65 40.23 -6.45
CA GLY A 66 1.22 39.30 -5.47
C GLY A 66 0.26 38.17 -5.13
N VAL A 67 0.80 37.07 -4.60
CA VAL A 67 -0.02 35.97 -4.05
C VAL A 67 -0.55 36.38 -2.68
N GLN A 68 -1.87 36.54 -2.55
CA GLN A 68 -2.52 36.96 -1.30
C GLN A 68 -2.66 35.79 -0.32
N SER A 69 -3.03 34.61 -0.80
CA SER A 69 -3.08 33.40 0.03
C SER A 69 -3.01 32.11 -0.82
N ILE A 70 -2.45 31.05 -0.23
CA ILE A 70 -2.42 29.70 -0.79
C ILE A 70 -3.21 28.82 0.16
N THR A 71 -4.39 28.37 -0.25
CA THR A 71 -5.23 27.46 0.54
C THR A 71 -5.20 26.05 -0.07
N THR A 72 -5.13 25.07 0.82
CA THR A 72 -5.03 23.64 0.52
C THR A 72 -6.43 23.06 0.70
N GLU A 73 -7.16 22.82 -0.39
CA GLU A 73 -8.52 22.27 -0.33
C GLU A 73 -8.49 20.74 -0.39
N ALA A 74 -9.20 20.09 0.55
CA ALA A 74 -9.37 18.64 0.52
C ALA A 74 -10.12 18.26 -0.77
N PRO A 75 -9.74 17.18 -1.45
CA PRO A 75 -10.34 16.84 -2.72
C PRO A 75 -11.77 16.34 -2.51
N VAL A 76 -12.75 17.22 -2.75
CA VAL A 76 -14.16 16.87 -2.69
C VAL A 76 -14.58 16.27 -4.02
N SER A 77 -15.14 15.07 -4.01
CA SER A 77 -15.94 14.60 -5.14
C SER A 77 -17.37 15.04 -4.93
N ASN A 78 -17.88 15.89 -5.82
CA ASN A 78 -19.24 16.44 -5.76
C ASN A 78 -20.32 15.44 -6.21
N MET A 79 -19.99 14.15 -6.37
CA MET A 79 -20.97 13.14 -6.76
C MET A 79 -21.81 12.74 -5.53
N PRO A 80 -23.15 12.88 -5.59
CA PRO A 80 -23.99 12.48 -4.48
C PRO A 80 -23.86 10.97 -4.23
N PRO A 81 -23.69 10.52 -2.97
CA PRO A 81 -23.64 9.10 -2.66
C PRO A 81 -24.98 8.46 -3.02
N ILE A 82 -24.96 7.43 -3.86
CA ILE A 82 -26.18 6.70 -4.24
C ILE A 82 -26.63 5.88 -3.02
N ALA A 83 -27.82 6.19 -2.51
CA ALA A 83 -28.37 5.46 -1.38
C ALA A 83 -28.72 4.01 -1.79
N PRO A 84 -28.49 3.01 -0.92
CA PRO A 84 -28.72 1.59 -1.26
C PRO A 84 -30.19 1.26 -1.55
N ASN A 85 -31.12 2.11 -1.14
CA ASN A 85 -32.56 2.00 -1.37
C ASN A 85 -33.06 2.80 -2.59
N ALA A 86 -32.18 3.43 -3.37
CA ALA A 86 -32.56 4.26 -4.51
C ALA A 86 -33.17 3.47 -5.70
N GLY A 87 -33.26 2.13 -5.60
CA GLY A 87 -33.73 1.26 -6.69
C GLY A 87 -32.75 1.14 -7.86
N ILE A 88 -31.59 1.80 -7.77
CA ILE A 88 -30.55 1.85 -8.80
C ILE A 88 -29.38 0.97 -8.35
N ARG A 89 -28.82 0.18 -9.27
CA ARG A 89 -27.61 -0.61 -8.99
C ARG A 89 -26.41 0.33 -8.80
N VAL A 90 -25.80 0.28 -7.63
CA VAL A 90 -24.57 1.02 -7.34
C VAL A 90 -23.37 0.21 -7.83
N PRO A 91 -22.42 0.81 -8.57
CA PRO A 91 -21.18 0.13 -8.91
C PRO A 91 -20.44 -0.28 -7.63
N MET A 92 -19.78 -1.44 -7.66
CA MET A 92 -19.04 -1.97 -6.50
C MET A 92 -17.54 -1.79 -6.73
N ALA A 93 -16.83 -1.29 -5.72
CA ALA A 93 -15.39 -1.16 -5.69
C ALA A 93 -14.76 -2.13 -4.69
N ASP A 94 -13.48 -2.44 -4.88
CA ASP A 94 -12.71 -3.25 -3.94
C ASP A 94 -12.15 -2.37 -2.82
N ARG A 95 -12.56 -2.64 -1.58
CA ARG A 95 -11.90 -2.11 -0.38
C ARG A 95 -10.80 -3.08 0.03
N PHE A 96 -9.56 -2.63 -0.07
CA PHE A 96 -8.40 -3.44 0.27
C PHE A 96 -8.09 -3.38 1.77
N GLU A 97 -7.56 -4.49 2.28
CA GLU A 97 -7.02 -4.60 3.64
C GLU A 97 -5.81 -5.55 3.63
N ILE A 98 -4.95 -5.41 4.63
CA ILE A 98 -3.75 -6.21 4.80
C ILE A 98 -3.88 -6.94 6.12
N ARG A 99 -4.01 -8.27 6.06
CA ARG A 99 -4.14 -9.14 7.22
C ARG A 99 -2.79 -9.74 7.58
N LEU A 100 -2.40 -9.67 8.84
CA LEU A 100 -1.25 -10.42 9.35
C LEU A 100 -1.72 -11.79 9.83
N MET A 101 -1.33 -12.84 9.12
CA MET A 101 -1.70 -14.22 9.43
C MET A 101 -0.50 -14.97 10.00
N SER A 102 -0.67 -15.68 11.10
CA SER A 102 0.40 -16.55 11.63
C SER A 102 0.54 -17.81 10.77
N THR A 103 1.77 -18.29 10.53
CA THR A 103 1.97 -19.55 9.78
C THR A 103 1.84 -20.80 10.66
N THR A 104 1.69 -20.65 11.98
CA THR A 104 1.53 -21.78 12.91
C THR A 104 0.11 -22.31 12.94
N ASP A 105 -0.88 -21.42 13.03
CA ASP A 105 -2.31 -21.74 13.19
C ASP A 105 -3.19 -21.15 12.08
N TRP A 106 -2.62 -20.30 11.21
CA TRP A 106 -3.35 -19.55 10.18
C TRP A 106 -4.40 -18.59 10.75
N ALA A 107 -4.26 -18.18 12.02
CA ALA A 107 -5.11 -17.18 12.61
C ALA A 107 -4.72 -15.78 12.12
N CYS A 108 -5.72 -14.96 11.82
CA CYS A 108 -5.54 -13.53 11.59
C CYS A 108 -5.26 -12.85 12.94
N THR A 109 -4.08 -12.25 13.08
CA THR A 109 -3.63 -11.62 14.32
C THR A 109 -3.91 -10.12 14.33
N ASP A 110 -3.80 -9.48 13.16
CA ASP A 110 -4.05 -8.05 13.00
C ASP A 110 -4.49 -7.73 11.57
N THR A 111 -5.17 -6.61 11.36
CA THR A 111 -5.65 -6.16 10.04
C THR A 111 -5.45 -4.66 9.89
N LEU A 112 -4.79 -4.24 8.83
CA LEU A 112 -4.65 -2.84 8.41
C LEU A 112 -5.60 -2.57 7.26
N LEU A 113 -6.58 -1.68 7.47
CA LEU A 113 -7.51 -1.25 6.43
C LEU A 113 -6.85 -0.14 5.58
N LEU A 114 -6.87 -0.27 4.25
CA LEU A 114 -6.43 0.78 3.32
C LEU A 114 -7.55 1.80 3.10
N GLU A 115 -7.28 2.91 2.42
CA GLU A 115 -8.26 3.99 2.17
C GLU A 115 -9.36 3.57 1.18
N GLU A 116 -10.46 4.35 1.11
CA GLU A 116 -11.45 4.16 0.04
C GLU A 116 -10.81 4.34 -1.33
N ASN A 117 -11.18 3.45 -2.26
CA ASN A 117 -10.65 3.40 -3.64
C ASN A 117 -9.14 3.19 -3.76
N GLU A 118 -8.44 2.94 -2.64
CA GLU A 118 -7.03 2.57 -2.67
C GLU A 118 -6.90 1.09 -3.04
N ARG A 119 -6.19 0.83 -4.13
CA ARG A 119 -5.89 -0.51 -4.63
C ARG A 119 -4.43 -0.84 -4.42
N VAL A 120 -4.17 -2.05 -3.95
CA VAL A 120 -2.80 -2.59 -3.86
C VAL A 120 -2.43 -3.18 -5.22
N LEU A 121 -1.31 -2.72 -5.78
CA LEU A 121 -0.80 -3.20 -7.07
C LEU A 121 0.47 -4.05 -6.93
N GLY A 122 1.17 -3.93 -5.81
CA GLY A 122 2.34 -4.74 -5.51
C GLY A 122 2.60 -4.83 -4.02
N ALA A 123 3.14 -5.96 -3.59
CA ALA A 123 3.59 -6.17 -2.22
C ALA A 123 4.79 -7.11 -2.22
N GLN A 124 5.86 -6.74 -1.51
CA GLN A 124 7.05 -7.58 -1.40
C GLN A 124 7.71 -7.44 -0.03
N MET A 125 8.30 -8.53 0.47
CA MET A 125 9.18 -8.52 1.62
C MET A 125 10.59 -8.13 1.17
N MET A 126 11.22 -7.19 1.87
CA MET A 126 12.61 -6.80 1.60
C MET A 126 13.36 -6.38 2.86
N GLU A 127 14.68 -6.26 2.73
CA GLU A 127 15.57 -5.89 3.81
C GLU A 127 16.17 -4.50 3.55
N ILE A 128 15.75 -3.51 4.36
CA ILE A 128 16.30 -2.15 4.28
C ILE A 128 17.51 -2.03 5.20
N GLN A 129 18.55 -1.31 4.77
CA GLN A 129 19.73 -1.06 5.59
C GLN A 129 19.40 -0.11 6.73
N CYS A 130 19.74 -0.50 7.97
CA CYS A 130 19.69 0.32 9.17
C CYS A 130 21.04 1.01 9.38
N GLU A 131 21.02 2.33 9.53
CA GLU A 131 22.19 3.09 9.94
C GLU A 131 22.25 3.02 11.48
N ARG A 132 23.10 2.13 12.01
CA ARG A 132 23.49 2.10 13.43
C ARG A 132 24.99 2.31 13.48
N ASP A 133 25.45 3.14 14.41
CA ASP A 133 26.84 3.58 14.58
C ASP A 133 27.84 2.47 15.00
N ALA A 134 27.48 1.19 14.86
CA ALA A 134 28.33 0.06 15.23
C ALA A 134 28.75 -0.72 13.98
N GLU A 135 30.00 -1.19 13.96
CA GLU A 135 30.63 -1.91 12.86
C GLU A 135 29.82 -3.15 12.44
N GLY A 136 29.06 -3.01 11.36
CA GLY A 136 28.27 -4.08 10.75
C GLY A 136 27.12 -3.57 9.89
N LEU A 137 26.80 -4.30 8.82
CA LEU A 137 25.61 -4.02 8.02
C LEU A 137 24.38 -4.56 8.74
N HIS A 138 23.65 -3.70 9.42
CA HIS A 138 22.37 -4.06 10.02
C HIS A 138 21.25 -3.87 8.98
N THR A 139 20.38 -4.86 8.83
CA THR A 139 19.17 -4.74 8.00
C THR A 139 17.91 -4.93 8.84
N ALA A 140 16.81 -4.32 8.39
CA ALA A 140 15.49 -4.52 8.96
C ALA A 140 14.55 -5.11 7.89
N PRO A 141 13.83 -6.21 8.23
CA PRO A 141 12.79 -6.76 7.38
C PRO A 141 11.59 -5.82 7.33
N VAL A 142 11.22 -5.36 6.14
CA VAL A 142 10.05 -4.51 5.90
C VAL A 142 9.23 -5.07 4.75
N CYS A 143 7.91 -5.12 4.93
CA CYS A 143 6.98 -5.41 3.84
C CYS A 143 6.60 -4.09 3.17
N VAL A 144 6.93 -3.96 1.90
CA VAL A 144 6.62 -2.76 1.11
C VAL A 144 5.42 -3.05 0.25
N VAL A 145 4.47 -2.12 0.27
CA VAL A 145 3.23 -2.21 -0.49
C VAL A 145 3.11 -0.98 -1.37
N SER A 146 2.92 -1.19 -2.66
CA SER A 146 2.68 -0.14 -3.64
C SER A 146 1.19 -0.06 -3.95
N THR A 147 0.62 1.14 -3.85
CA THR A 147 -0.81 1.38 -4.01
C THR A 147 -1.10 2.45 -5.05
N ALA A 148 -2.35 2.46 -5.53
CA ALA A 148 -2.88 3.45 -6.45
C ALA A 148 -4.36 3.77 -6.15
N PHE A 149 -4.81 4.95 -6.56
CA PHE A 149 -6.19 5.43 -6.44
C PHE A 149 -6.83 5.59 -7.82
N PRO A 150 -7.22 4.48 -8.48
CA PRO A 150 -7.86 4.54 -9.80
C PRO A 150 -9.34 4.95 -9.66
N LEU A 151 -9.67 6.16 -10.08
CA LEU A 151 -11.02 6.75 -9.94
C LEU A 151 -11.74 6.98 -11.27
N GLY A 152 -11.20 6.42 -12.36
CA GLY A 152 -11.65 6.67 -13.72
C GLY A 152 -10.51 7.19 -14.58
N GLU A 153 -10.81 7.44 -15.85
CA GLU A 153 -9.85 7.95 -16.85
C GLU A 153 -9.62 9.46 -16.70
N ASP A 154 -10.68 10.21 -16.37
CA ASP A 154 -10.66 11.67 -16.28
C ASP A 154 -10.00 12.21 -15.01
N ILE A 155 -9.63 11.34 -14.07
CA ILE A 155 -9.00 11.72 -12.81
C ILE A 155 -7.58 11.17 -12.80
N THR A 156 -6.60 12.06 -12.62
CA THR A 156 -5.19 11.69 -12.47
C THR A 156 -5.02 10.66 -11.37
N CYS A 157 -4.55 9.47 -11.74
CA CYS A 157 -4.30 8.41 -10.77
C CYS A 157 -3.06 8.74 -9.93
N ARG A 158 -3.24 8.87 -8.61
CA ARG A 158 -2.15 8.98 -7.65
C ARG A 158 -1.90 7.65 -6.95
N GLY A 159 -0.76 7.52 -6.28
CA GLY A 159 -0.41 6.32 -5.53
C GLY A 159 0.48 6.65 -4.35
N ARG A 160 0.74 5.65 -3.52
CA ARG A 160 1.70 5.77 -2.41
C ARG A 160 2.44 4.47 -2.17
N ILE A 161 3.54 4.57 -1.43
CA ILE A 161 4.30 3.43 -0.92
C ILE A 161 4.05 3.34 0.58
N LEU A 162 3.68 2.16 1.05
CA LEU A 162 3.52 1.87 2.47
C LEU A 162 4.65 0.94 2.91
N LEU A 163 5.41 1.35 3.93
CA LEU A 163 6.38 0.50 4.60
C LEU A 163 5.74 -0.09 5.86
N LEU A 164 5.58 -1.41 5.89
CA LEU A 164 4.95 -2.14 6.97
C LEU A 164 6.00 -2.96 7.73
N ALA A 165 6.02 -2.80 9.04
CA ALA A 165 6.77 -3.64 9.95
C ALA A 165 5.81 -4.45 10.83
N THR A 166 6.34 -5.44 11.55
CA THR A 166 5.58 -6.13 12.60
C THR A 166 6.21 -5.88 13.94
N ILE A 167 5.39 -5.58 14.95
CA ILE A 167 5.82 -5.55 16.35
C ILE A 167 5.16 -6.68 17.12
N CYS A 168 5.83 -7.19 18.15
CA CYS A 168 5.26 -8.15 19.08
C CYS A 168 4.92 -7.42 20.39
N THR A 169 3.63 -7.30 20.71
CA THR A 169 3.15 -6.70 21.96
C THR A 169 2.32 -7.72 22.72
N LYS A 170 2.70 -8.02 23.96
CA LYS A 170 1.96 -8.96 24.85
C LYS A 170 1.61 -10.29 24.15
N LYS A 171 2.59 -10.90 23.46
CA LYS A 171 2.48 -12.15 22.67
C LYS A 171 1.57 -12.09 21.43
N LYS A 172 1.00 -10.94 21.09
CA LYS A 172 0.27 -10.73 19.83
C LYS A 172 1.13 -9.92 18.86
N ARG A 173 1.12 -10.30 17.59
CA ARG A 173 1.78 -9.53 16.54
C ARG A 173 0.83 -8.50 15.96
N LYS A 174 1.35 -7.31 15.71
CA LYS A 174 0.61 -6.22 15.10
C LYS A 174 1.37 -5.66 13.91
N ILE A 175 0.61 -5.19 12.93
CA ILE A 175 1.12 -4.44 11.79
C ILE A 175 1.38 -3.02 12.27
N VAL A 176 2.56 -2.49 11.93
CA VAL A 176 2.89 -1.09 12.14
C VAL A 176 3.19 -0.49 10.79
N LEU A 177 2.43 0.54 10.43
CA LEU A 177 2.78 1.42 9.33
C LEU A 177 3.97 2.27 9.76
N PHE A 178 5.14 1.94 9.23
CA PHE A 178 6.41 2.58 9.55
C PHE A 178 6.60 3.88 8.76
N HIS A 179 6.21 3.90 7.48
CA HIS A 179 6.29 5.07 6.61
C HIS A 179 5.22 5.01 5.51
N SER A 180 4.74 6.18 5.09
CA SER A 180 3.84 6.34 3.96
C SER A 180 4.35 7.46 3.05
N GLU A 181 4.76 7.12 1.83
CA GLU A 181 5.29 8.08 0.86
C GLU A 181 4.28 8.31 -0.27
N PRO A 182 3.68 9.50 -0.38
CA PRO A 182 2.81 9.83 -1.50
C PRO A 182 3.63 9.99 -2.79
N LEU A 183 3.06 9.57 -3.91
CA LEU A 183 3.70 9.63 -5.22
C LEU A 183 2.85 10.42 -6.21
N ASN A 184 3.53 11.12 -7.11
CA ASN A 184 2.91 11.91 -8.17
C ASN A 184 2.24 11.07 -9.28
N GLY A 185 2.24 9.74 -9.17
CA GLY A 185 1.59 8.84 -10.10
C GLY A 185 1.26 7.51 -9.43
N PRO A 186 0.62 6.57 -10.14
CA PRO A 186 0.29 5.27 -9.59
C PRO A 186 1.57 4.46 -9.33
N ALA A 187 1.65 3.82 -8.17
CA ALA A 187 2.74 2.91 -7.83
C ALA A 187 2.37 1.50 -8.32
N THR A 188 2.78 1.16 -9.54
CA THR A 188 2.28 -0.03 -10.26
C THR A 188 3.01 -1.31 -9.92
N ALA A 189 4.29 -1.22 -9.53
CA ALA A 189 5.09 -2.36 -9.12
C ALA A 189 6.13 -1.92 -8.09
N VAL A 190 6.54 -2.85 -7.22
CA VAL A 190 7.60 -2.64 -6.24
C VAL A 190 8.51 -3.85 -6.20
N VAL A 191 9.82 -3.60 -6.13
CA VAL A 191 10.84 -4.63 -5.93
C VAL A 191 11.97 -4.15 -5.03
N GLY A 192 12.47 -5.02 -4.16
CA GLY A 192 13.69 -4.78 -3.38
C GLY A 192 14.95 -5.10 -4.20
N ILE A 193 15.89 -4.16 -4.24
CA ILE A 193 17.20 -4.33 -4.87
C ILE A 193 18.28 -4.10 -3.82
N ARG A 194 18.85 -5.18 -3.28
CA ARG A 194 19.73 -5.16 -2.10
C ARG A 194 19.03 -4.45 -0.92
N HIS A 195 19.40 -3.20 -0.65
CA HIS A 195 18.84 -2.36 0.42
C HIS A 195 18.04 -1.15 -0.10
N HIS A 196 17.77 -1.12 -1.40
CA HIS A 196 16.98 -0.09 -2.05
C HIS A 196 15.61 -0.63 -2.45
N ILE A 197 14.66 0.28 -2.55
CA ILE A 197 13.28 -0.01 -2.93
C ILE A 197 13.07 0.58 -4.32
N ALA A 198 12.99 -0.26 -5.35
CA ALA A 198 12.64 0.18 -6.69
C ALA A 198 11.11 0.15 -6.86
N VAL A 199 10.54 1.25 -7.32
CA VAL A 199 9.10 1.38 -7.53
C VAL A 199 8.84 1.95 -8.91
N ALA A 200 7.97 1.29 -9.67
CA ALA A 200 7.46 1.81 -10.92
C ALA A 200 6.35 2.83 -10.62
N VAL A 201 6.57 4.07 -11.06
CA VAL A 201 5.68 5.21 -10.86
C VAL A 201 5.35 5.83 -12.21
N GLY A 202 4.16 5.51 -12.74
CA GLY A 202 3.78 5.90 -14.10
C GLY A 202 4.79 5.43 -15.14
N GLY A 203 5.36 6.35 -15.93
CA GLY A 203 6.40 6.07 -16.93
C GLY A 203 7.84 6.07 -16.41
N THR A 204 8.05 6.12 -15.09
CA THR A 204 9.38 6.20 -14.47
C THR A 204 9.59 5.09 -13.45
N ILE A 205 10.84 4.70 -13.21
CA ILE A 205 11.22 3.82 -12.10
C ILE A 205 12.05 4.63 -11.12
N LYS A 206 11.56 4.74 -9.88
CA LYS A 206 12.24 5.43 -8.78
C LYS A 206 12.92 4.42 -7.88
N LEU A 207 14.20 4.64 -7.61
CA LEU A 207 14.95 3.87 -6.62
C LEU A 207 15.01 4.69 -5.33
N PHE A 208 14.42 4.17 -4.27
CA PHE A 208 14.40 4.80 -2.95
C PHE A 208 15.39 4.14 -2.00
N ARG A 209 15.98 4.96 -1.14
CA ARG A 209 16.71 4.55 0.06
C ARG A 209 15.96 5.09 1.27
N PHE A 210 15.80 4.30 2.32
CA PHE A 210 15.23 4.80 3.56
C PHE A 210 16.31 5.51 4.37
N ASP A 211 16.08 6.78 4.69
CA ASP A 211 16.91 7.57 5.59
C ASP A 211 16.35 7.46 7.01
N TRP A 212 17.12 6.82 7.89
CA TRP A 212 16.75 6.58 9.29
C TRP A 212 16.80 7.83 10.16
N SER A 213 17.70 8.75 9.84
CA SER A 213 17.86 10.01 10.58
C SER A 213 16.64 10.90 10.39
N ASN A 214 16.17 11.01 9.14
CA ASN A 214 15.03 11.85 8.79
C ASN A 214 13.69 11.10 8.76
N ARG A 215 13.71 9.76 8.91
CA ARG A 215 12.55 8.87 8.75
C ARG A 215 11.79 9.11 7.43
N LYS A 216 12.52 9.23 6.33
CA LYS A 216 11.95 9.54 5.00
C LYS A 216 12.54 8.63 3.92
N LEU A 217 11.78 8.44 2.85
CA LEU A 217 12.30 7.81 1.63
C LEU A 217 12.98 8.87 0.77
N VAL A 218 14.27 8.68 0.52
CA VAL A 218 15.08 9.53 -0.35
C VAL A 218 15.22 8.86 -1.70
N VAL A 219 15.00 9.61 -2.79
CA VAL A 219 15.22 9.11 -4.15
C VAL A 219 16.73 9.08 -4.41
N GLY A 220 17.28 7.88 -4.56
CA GLY A 220 18.68 7.66 -4.90
C GLY A 220 18.94 7.66 -6.42
N ALA A 221 17.97 7.19 -7.20
CA ALA A 221 18.05 7.22 -8.66
C ALA A 221 16.66 7.29 -9.29
N LEU A 222 16.61 7.86 -10.49
CA LEU A 222 15.41 7.93 -11.32
C LEU A 222 15.76 7.40 -12.72
N LEU A 223 15.03 6.39 -13.14
CA LEU A 223 15.18 5.76 -14.44
C LEU A 223 13.95 6.12 -15.29
N TYR A 224 14.19 6.57 -16.51
CA TYR A 224 13.15 6.82 -17.49
C TYR A 224 13.12 5.67 -18.47
N ALA A 225 11.91 5.20 -18.83
CA ALA A 225 11.76 4.41 -20.03
C ALA A 225 12.00 5.35 -21.22
N GLY A 226 13.21 5.35 -21.76
CA GLY A 226 13.54 6.15 -22.94
C GLY A 226 12.67 5.71 -24.12
N LEU A 227 12.13 6.67 -24.85
CA LEU A 227 11.77 6.48 -26.25
C LEU A 227 13.10 6.36 -27.01
N MET A 228 13.45 5.14 -27.45
CA MET A 228 14.35 4.98 -28.59
C MET A 228 13.62 5.40 -29.87
#